data_AF-A0A966UXZ6-F1
#
_entry.id   AF-A0A966UXZ6-F1
#
_cell.length_a   1.000
_cell.length_b   1.000
_cell.length_c   1.000
_cell.angle_alpha   90.00
_cell.angle_beta   90.00
_cell.angle_gamma   90.00
#
_symmetry.space_group_name_H-M   'P 1'
#
loop_
_entity.id
_entity.type
_entity.pdbx_description
1 polymer ?
#
loop_
_entity_poly.entity_id
_entity_poly.type
_entity_poly.pdbx_seq_one_letter_code
_entity_poly.pdbx_strand_id
1 'polypeptide(L)'
;MRGPSSRLSHWRQGACLGAIATLLGGCLGGMPVPMAGLNRQLEMAGTTHDPSLSGRWLALIQGRGAREQVLLLDVERQTPVPLPGLNRSDAQPISVSVDSTGERLAVVRQREGRTELVLYRRSLMSL
;
A
#
# COMPACT_ATOMS: atom_id res chain seq x y z
N MET A 1 -63.70 -17.69 35.77
CA MET A 1 -62.40 -18.23 35.32
C MET A 1 -62.06 -17.65 33.95
N ARG A 2 -60.82 -17.14 33.80
CA ARG A 2 -60.09 -16.80 32.55
C ARG A 2 -60.56 -15.61 31.69
N GLY A 3 -59.88 -14.47 31.85
CA GLY A 3 -59.70 -13.46 30.80
C GLY A 3 -58.35 -13.65 30.10
N PRO A 4 -58.21 -13.34 28.79
CA PRO A 4 -56.92 -13.31 28.12
C PRO A 4 -56.48 -11.86 27.85
N SER A 5 -55.46 -11.40 28.57
CA SER A 5 -54.71 -10.18 28.25
C SER A 5 -53.26 -10.53 27.96
N SER A 6 -52.90 -10.67 26.68
CA SER A 6 -51.49 -10.75 26.25
C SER A 6 -51.34 -10.40 24.77
N ARG A 7 -51.61 -9.14 24.41
CA ARG A 7 -51.44 -8.64 23.03
C ARG A 7 -50.48 -7.45 22.93
N LEU A 8 -49.49 -7.36 23.83
CA LEU A 8 -48.56 -6.21 23.91
C LEU A 8 -47.06 -6.57 24.00
N SER A 9 -46.63 -7.83 23.85
CA SER A 9 -45.19 -8.17 23.96
C SER A 9 -44.44 -8.31 22.64
N HIS A 10 -45.12 -8.43 21.50
CA HIS A 10 -44.45 -8.72 20.21
C HIS A 10 -43.73 -7.52 19.60
N TRP A 11 -44.13 -6.28 19.93
CA TRP A 11 -43.55 -5.08 19.32
C TRP A 11 -42.19 -4.68 19.94
N ARG A 12 -41.88 -5.11 21.17
CA ARG A 12 -40.57 -4.90 21.80
C ARG A 12 -39.52 -5.93 21.37
N GLN A 13 -39.95 -7.08 20.86
CA GLN A 13 -39.05 -8.17 20.45
C GLN A 13 -38.44 -7.95 19.06
N GLY A 14 -39.12 -7.24 18.15
CA GLY A 14 -38.57 -6.94 16.82
C GLY A 14 -37.39 -5.95 16.86
N ALA A 15 -37.41 -4.99 17.80
CA ALA A 15 -36.39 -3.95 17.88
C ALA A 15 -35.02 -4.46 18.35
N CYS A 16 -34.97 -5.40 19.32
CA CYS A 16 -33.71 -5.97 19.80
C CYS A 16 -33.04 -6.89 18.77
N LEU A 17 -33.82 -7.63 17.97
CA LEU A 17 -33.27 -8.53 16.94
C LEU A 17 -32.67 -7.75 15.76
N GLY A 18 -33.27 -6.63 15.37
CA GLY A 18 -32.72 -5.77 14.31
C GLY A 18 -31.38 -5.11 14.69
N ALA A 19 -31.23 -4.65 15.93
CA ALA A 19 -30.01 -4.00 16.42
C ALA A 19 -28.80 -4.96 16.49
N ILE A 20 -29.02 -6.23 16.83
CA ILE A 20 -27.98 -7.26 16.87
C ILE A 20 -27.51 -7.62 15.44
N ALA A 21 -28.43 -7.69 14.47
CA ALA A 21 -28.08 -7.97 13.08
C ALA A 21 -27.23 -6.85 12.45
N THR A 22 -27.48 -5.58 12.78
CA THR A 22 -26.65 -4.45 12.31
C THR A 22 -25.25 -4.42 12.93
N LEU A 23 -25.08 -4.91 14.16
CA LEU A 23 -23.77 -5.00 14.84
C LEU A 23 -22.88 -6.10 14.24
N LEU A 24 -23.48 -7.17 13.70
CA LEU A 24 -22.76 -8.30 13.08
C LEU A 24 -22.34 -8.04 11.62
N GLY A 25 -22.95 -7.07 10.93
CA GLY A 25 -22.63 -6.72 9.55
C GLY A 25 -21.31 -5.95 9.35
N GLY A 26 -20.73 -5.40 10.42
CA GLY A 26 -19.52 -4.58 10.35
C GLY A 26 -18.23 -5.36 10.02
N CYS A 27 -18.21 -6.68 10.25
CA CYS A 27 -17.03 -7.52 10.02
C CYS A 27 -16.93 -8.07 8.58
N LEU A 28 -17.94 -7.85 7.74
CA LEU A 28 -17.91 -8.18 6.30
C LEU A 28 -17.34 -7.02 5.46
N GLY A 29 -16.67 -6.06 6.11
CA GLY A 29 -15.95 -4.96 5.46
C GLY A 29 -14.96 -5.48 4.42
N GLY A 30 -14.95 -4.82 3.26
CA GLY A 30 -14.37 -5.33 2.01
C GLY A 30 -13.00 -5.99 2.15
N MET A 31 -12.93 -7.24 1.68
CA MET A 31 -11.64 -7.93 1.53
C MET A 31 -10.72 -7.11 0.62
N PRO A 32 -9.42 -7.00 0.94
CA PRO A 32 -8.46 -6.39 0.04
C PRO A 32 -8.53 -7.05 -1.34
N VAL A 33 -8.81 -6.24 -2.36
CA VAL A 33 -8.91 -6.74 -3.74
C VAL A 33 -7.52 -6.70 -4.36
N PRO A 34 -7.02 -7.82 -4.92
CA PRO A 34 -5.73 -7.83 -5.59
C PRO A 34 -5.76 -6.95 -6.85
N MET A 35 -4.71 -6.14 -7.03
CA MET A 35 -4.57 -5.30 -8.22
C MET A 35 -3.90 -6.08 -9.35
N ALA A 36 -4.68 -6.88 -10.08
CA ALA A 36 -4.16 -7.82 -11.11
C ALA A 36 -3.22 -7.19 -12.16
N GLY A 37 -3.43 -5.92 -12.53
CA GLY A 37 -2.52 -5.18 -13.42
C GLY A 37 -1.15 -4.97 -12.80
N LEU A 38 -1.11 -4.41 -11.58
CA LEU A 38 0.11 -4.15 -10.82
C LEU A 38 0.84 -5.45 -10.46
N ASN A 39 0.11 -6.48 -10.02
CA ASN A 39 0.71 -7.77 -9.64
C ASN A 39 1.51 -8.38 -10.80
N ARG A 40 0.95 -8.42 -12.02
CA ARG A 40 1.66 -8.92 -13.20
C ARG A 40 2.94 -8.12 -13.50
N GLN A 41 2.89 -6.80 -13.31
CA GLN A 41 4.06 -5.95 -13.50
C GLN A 41 5.17 -6.26 -12.48
N LEU A 42 4.82 -6.44 -11.21
CA LEU A 42 5.76 -6.79 -10.15
C LEU A 42 6.34 -8.20 -10.34
N GLU A 43 5.52 -9.17 -10.76
CA GLU A 43 5.97 -10.53 -11.10
C GLU A 43 7.01 -10.51 -12.24
N MET A 44 6.76 -9.71 -13.27
CA MET A 44 7.72 -9.53 -14.37
C MET A 44 9.01 -8.87 -13.90
N ALA A 45 8.98 -8.02 -12.87
CA ALA A 45 10.17 -7.37 -12.33
C ALA A 45 11.09 -8.32 -11.55
N GLY A 46 10.55 -9.38 -10.95
CA GLY A 46 11.29 -10.33 -10.12
C GLY A 46 10.97 -10.20 -8.64
N THR A 47 12.00 -10.19 -7.79
CA THR A 47 11.82 -10.02 -6.35
C THR A 47 11.45 -8.57 -6.06
N THR A 48 10.47 -8.38 -5.17
CA THR A 48 10.01 -7.06 -4.73
C THR A 48 9.90 -7.01 -3.22
N HIS A 49 10.39 -5.94 -2.60
CA HIS A 49 10.40 -5.76 -1.14
C HIS A 49 10.39 -4.28 -0.75
N ASP A 50 10.28 -4.04 0.56
CA ASP A 50 10.24 -2.72 1.21
C ASP A 50 9.24 -1.71 0.58
N PRO A 51 7.93 -2.03 0.55
CA PRO A 51 6.94 -1.14 -0.02
C PRO A 51 6.70 0.09 0.87
N SER A 52 6.70 1.27 0.26
CA SER A 52 6.30 2.54 0.87
C SER A 52 5.23 3.21 0.03
N LEU A 53 4.06 3.44 0.63
CA LEU A 53 2.90 4.04 -0.03
C LEU A 53 2.59 5.40 0.62
N SER A 54 2.43 6.44 -0.22
CA SER A 54 1.97 7.75 0.23
C SER A 54 1.10 8.41 -0.86
N GLY A 55 -0.19 8.59 -0.57
CA GLY A 55 -1.16 9.02 -1.58
C GLY A 55 -1.24 8.02 -2.73
N ARG A 56 -1.06 8.50 -3.97
CA ARG A 56 -1.02 7.66 -5.18
C ARG A 56 0.35 7.05 -5.50
N TRP A 57 1.37 7.36 -4.71
CA TRP A 57 2.75 7.00 -5.00
C TRP A 57 3.16 5.77 -4.22
N LEU A 58 3.61 4.75 -4.95
CA LEU A 58 4.19 3.55 -4.38
C LEU A 58 5.66 3.49 -4.75
N ALA A 59 6.54 3.55 -3.75
CA ALA A 59 7.93 3.22 -3.89
C ALA A 59 8.19 1.80 -3.37
N LEU A 60 9.06 1.05 -4.04
CA LEU A 60 9.46 -0.28 -3.63
C LEU A 60 10.84 -0.61 -4.19
N ILE A 61 11.50 -1.61 -3.63
CA ILE A 61 12.74 -2.15 -4.17
C ILE A 61 12.38 -3.36 -5.03
N GLN A 62 12.87 -3.38 -6.27
CA GLN A 62 12.68 -4.50 -7.20
C GLN A 62 14.02 -4.97 -7.76
N GLY A 63 14.13 -6.25 -8.10
CA GLY A 63 15.35 -6.76 -8.71
C GLY A 63 15.29 -8.22 -9.12
N ARG A 64 16.40 -8.67 -9.73
CA ARG A 64 16.68 -10.08 -9.97
C ARG A 64 18.08 -10.40 -9.49
N GLY A 65 18.20 -11.06 -8.34
CA GLY A 65 19.48 -11.37 -7.72
C GLY A 65 20.19 -10.13 -7.16
N ALA A 66 21.50 -9.99 -7.42
CA ALA A 66 22.33 -8.93 -6.85
C ALA A 66 22.17 -7.53 -7.49
N ARG A 67 21.17 -7.34 -8.37
CA ARG A 67 20.85 -6.06 -8.98
C ARG A 67 19.43 -5.66 -8.59
N GLU A 68 19.34 -4.92 -7.50
CA GLU A 68 18.09 -4.31 -7.08
C GLU A 68 18.12 -2.81 -7.32
N GLN A 69 16.94 -2.23 -7.49
CA GLN A 69 16.75 -0.83 -7.79
C GLN A 69 15.45 -0.33 -7.16
N VAL A 70 15.42 0.97 -6.84
CA VAL A 70 14.21 1.64 -6.39
C VAL A 70 13.29 1.85 -7.59
N LEU A 71 12.05 1.40 -7.47
CA LEU A 71 10.96 1.70 -8.39
C LEU A 71 10.02 2.69 -7.73
N LEU A 72 9.62 3.72 -8.47
CA LEU A 72 8.49 4.58 -8.12
C LEU A 72 7.36 4.34 -9.11
N LEU A 73 6.14 4.14 -8.59
CA LEU A 73 4.93 3.91 -9.36
C LEU A 73 3.88 4.97 -9.04
N ASP A 74 3.22 5.46 -10.08
CA ASP A 74 1.90 6.06 -9.97
C ASP A 74 0.88 4.93 -9.97
N VAL A 75 0.26 4.65 -8.81
CA VAL A 75 -0.67 3.52 -8.63
C VAL A 75 -1.99 3.75 -9.36
N GLU A 76 -2.42 5.01 -9.53
CA GLU A 76 -3.63 5.35 -10.27
C GLU A 76 -3.45 5.07 -11.76
N ARG A 77 -2.28 5.41 -12.30
CA ARG A 77 -1.93 5.19 -13.71
C ARG A 77 -1.34 3.81 -13.99
N GLN A 78 -0.91 3.10 -12.94
CA GLN A 78 -0.14 1.86 -13.02
C GLN A 78 1.13 2.02 -13.88
N THR A 79 1.82 3.16 -13.77
CA THR A 79 2.99 3.47 -14.59
C THR A 79 4.23 3.74 -13.74
N PRO A 80 5.40 3.17 -14.11
CA PRO A 80 6.69 3.57 -13.55
C PRO A 80 6.99 5.04 -13.79
N VAL A 81 7.57 5.69 -12.79
CA VAL A 81 8.09 7.04 -12.89
C VAL A 81 9.62 7.01 -12.90
N PRO A 82 10.27 7.72 -13.83
CA PRO A 82 11.73 7.79 -13.88
C PRO A 82 12.34 8.36 -12.60
N LEU A 83 13.45 7.75 -12.17
CA LEU A 83 14.27 8.18 -11.03
C LEU A 83 15.73 8.38 -11.49
N PRO A 84 16.00 9.35 -12.39
CA PRO A 84 17.34 9.58 -12.93
C PRO A 84 18.35 9.82 -11.80
N GLY A 85 19.50 9.18 -11.89
CA GLY A 85 20.60 9.29 -10.92
C GLY A 85 20.41 8.56 -9.59
N LEU A 86 19.21 8.07 -9.26
CA LEU A 86 18.98 7.36 -8.00
C LEU A 86 19.52 5.93 -8.03
N ASN A 87 19.15 5.17 -9.07
CA ASN A 87 19.48 3.76 -9.26
C ASN A 87 20.87 3.60 -9.88
N ARG A 88 21.91 3.87 -9.10
CA ARG A 88 23.29 3.72 -9.56
C ARG A 88 23.77 2.28 -9.48
N SER A 89 24.63 1.87 -10.41
CA SER A 89 25.15 0.50 -10.49
C SER A 89 26.10 0.10 -9.35
N ASP A 90 26.68 1.09 -8.66
CA ASP A 90 27.58 0.93 -7.53
C ASP A 90 26.86 1.02 -6.16
N ALA A 91 25.53 1.12 -6.16
CA ALA A 91 24.74 1.28 -4.94
C ALA A 91 23.63 0.21 -4.85
N GLN A 92 23.53 -0.41 -3.69
CA GLN A 92 22.53 -1.42 -3.37
C GLN A 92 21.47 -0.81 -2.44
N PRO A 93 20.21 -0.62 -2.87
CA PRO A 93 19.17 -0.12 -1.98
C PRO A 93 18.85 -1.14 -0.88
N ILE A 94 18.55 -0.64 0.32
CA ILE A 94 18.18 -1.43 1.50
C ILE A 94 16.75 -1.10 1.90
N SER A 95 16.40 0.19 1.97
CA SER A 95 15.03 0.64 2.19
C SER A 95 14.72 1.95 1.49
N VAL A 96 13.43 2.24 1.30
CA VAL A 96 12.89 3.39 0.61
C VAL A 96 11.63 3.92 1.30
N SER A 97 11.49 5.24 1.31
CA SER A 97 10.23 5.90 1.60
C SER A 97 9.96 7.02 0.60
N VAL A 98 8.68 7.35 0.41
CA VAL A 98 8.23 8.38 -0.53
C VAL A 98 7.28 9.36 0.15
N ASP A 99 7.35 10.64 -0.23
CA ASP A 99 6.39 11.65 0.22
C ASP A 99 5.06 11.59 -0.56
N SER A 100 4.05 12.30 -0.07
CA SER A 100 2.70 12.30 -0.68
C SER A 100 2.64 12.94 -2.06
N THR A 101 3.68 13.67 -2.46
CA THR A 101 3.78 14.32 -3.78
C THR A 101 4.57 13.46 -4.79
N GLY A 102 5.24 12.41 -4.32
CA GLY A 102 6.14 11.58 -5.11
C GLY A 102 7.42 12.31 -5.52
N GLU A 103 7.69 13.48 -4.95
CA GLU A 103 8.79 14.35 -5.36
C GLU A 103 10.06 14.06 -4.56
N ARG A 104 9.90 13.63 -3.31
CA ARG A 104 11.01 13.29 -2.42
C ARG A 104 10.97 11.81 -2.07
N LEU A 105 12.15 11.20 -2.11
CA LEU A 105 12.38 9.85 -1.64
C LEU A 105 13.50 9.87 -0.61
N ALA A 106 13.34 9.14 0.49
CA ALA A 106 14.44 8.84 1.40
C ALA A 106 14.84 7.38 1.19
N VAL A 107 16.11 7.16 0.84
CA VAL A 107 16.63 5.83 0.50
C VAL A 107 17.82 5.52 1.38
N VAL A 108 17.74 4.41 2.12
CA VAL A 108 18.91 3.81 2.76
C VAL A 108 19.53 2.85 1.76
N ARG A 109 20.82 3.00 1.51
CA ARG A 109 21.55 2.17 0.55
C ARG A 109 22.96 1.86 1.03
N GLN A 110 23.53 0.78 0.51
CA GLN A 110 24.93 0.47 0.66
C GLN A 110 25.69 0.89 -0.60
N ARG A 111 26.79 1.64 -0.44
CA ARG A 111 27.72 2.00 -1.51
C ARG A 111 29.13 1.88 -0.97
N GLU A 112 30.01 1.20 -1.71
CA GLU A 112 31.42 1.02 -1.31
C GLU A 112 31.57 0.45 0.12
N GLY A 113 30.70 -0.49 0.50
CA GLY A 113 30.70 -1.11 1.84
C GLY A 113 30.13 -0.24 2.96
N ARG A 114 29.65 0.98 2.66
CA ARG A 114 29.08 1.91 3.65
C ARG A 114 27.58 2.05 3.46
N THR A 115 26.84 2.00 4.55
CA THR A 115 25.41 2.35 4.57
C THR A 115 25.26 3.86 4.65
N GLU A 116 24.48 4.45 3.76
CA GLU A 116 24.19 5.87 3.72
C GLU A 116 22.68 6.13 3.53
N LEU A 117 22.21 7.23 4.10
CA LEU A 117 20.87 7.78 3.85
C LEU A 117 20.95 8.85 2.77
N VAL A 118 20.13 8.72 1.74
CA VAL A 118 20.03 9.67 0.63
C VAL A 118 18.65 10.28 0.59
N LEU A 119 18.58 11.60 0.61
CA LEU A 119 17.37 12.35 0.30
C LEU A 119 17.39 12.74 -1.17
N TYR A 120 16.59 12.04 -1.95
CA TYR A 120 16.45 12.25 -3.38
C TYR A 120 15.31 13.21 -3.67
N ARG A 121 15.53 14.14 -4.61
CA ARG A 121 14.53 15.07 -5.13
C ARG A 121 14.48 14.92 -6.65
N ARG A 122 13.32 14.54 -7.17
CA ARG A 122 13.19 14.15 -8.58
C ARG A 122 13.35 15.34 -9.53
N SER A 123 12.77 16.49 -9.19
CA SER A 123 12.87 17.76 -9.95
C SER A 123 14.29 18.30 -10.08
N LEU A 124 15.19 17.97 -9.15
CA LEU A 124 16.59 18.40 -9.22
C LEU A 124 17.42 17.54 -10.18
N MET A 125 16.92 16.35 -10.53
CA MET A 125 17.65 15.35 -11.31
C MET A 125 17.08 15.18 -12.73
N SER A 126 16.07 15.97 -13.10
CA SER A 126 15.49 16.00 -14.45
C SER A 126 16.03 17.13 -15.33
N LEU A 127 17.13 17.76 -14.92
CA LEU A 127 17.80 18.87 -15.60
C LEU A 127 18.88 18.40 -16.56
#